data_AF-A0A3M2FLF4-F1
#
_entry.id   AF-A0A3M2FLF4-F1
#
_cell.length_a   1.000
_cell.length_b   1.000
_cell.length_c   1.000
_cell.angle_alpha   90.00
_cell.angle_beta   90.00
_cell.angle_gamma   90.00
#
_symmetry.space_group_name_H-M   'P 1'
#
loop_
_entity.id
_entity.type
_entity.pdbx_description
1 polymer ?
#
loop_
_entity_poly.entity_id
_entity_poly.type
_entity_poly.pdbx_seq_one_letter_code
_entity_poly.pdbx_strand_id
1 'polypeptide(L)'
;AIRIRLFVFCSDGQAACSSTTFDNTSWGDDQGRPGTLVTYFERDPHTTRRARLGAGQTHHFALAVKDEAEQRAWRERLVQAGLPVSPVMDRVYFKSIYTRDPDGHIVELATLGPGFLVDEDTDTLGTGLMLPPWLEPHRADIEARLTPMEAVSGQPPAVSGQPPGGAADR
;
A
#
# COMPACT_ATOMS: atom_id res chain seq x y z
N ALA A 1 11.39 3.68 -15.00
CA ALA A 1 10.02 4.15 -15.29
C ALA A 1 9.11 2.93 -15.29
N ILE A 2 8.51 2.61 -14.15
CA ILE A 2 7.61 1.47 -14.01
C ILE A 2 6.31 1.82 -14.76
N ARG A 3 6.05 1.12 -15.87
CA ARG A 3 4.80 1.24 -16.61
C ARG A 3 3.74 0.36 -15.93
N ILE A 4 3.05 0.89 -14.93
CA ILE A 4 1.80 0.29 -14.46
C ILE A 4 0.76 0.55 -15.54
N ARG A 5 0.55 -0.43 -16.43
CA ARG A 5 -0.62 -0.45 -17.32
C ARG A 5 -1.81 -0.96 -16.52
N LEU A 6 -2.46 -0.07 -15.79
CA LEU A 6 -3.80 -0.33 -15.27
C LEU A 6 -4.81 -0.16 -16.42
N PHE A 7 -4.79 -1.08 -17.40
CA PHE A 7 -5.86 -1.35 -18.35
C PHE A 7 -5.50 -2.67 -19.07
N VAL A 8 -6.24 -3.74 -18.79
CA VAL A 8 -6.34 -4.86 -19.74
C VAL A 8 -7.81 -5.17 -19.94
N PHE A 9 -8.32 -4.67 -21.06
CA PHE A 9 -9.35 -5.37 -21.81
C PHE A 9 -8.76 -6.70 -22.26
N CYS A 10 -9.53 -7.77 -22.06
CA CYS A 10 -9.29 -9.08 -22.66
C CYS A 10 -9.06 -8.89 -24.18
N SER A 11 -7.84 -9.12 -24.65
CA SER A 11 -7.54 -9.15 -26.08
C SER A 11 -7.91 -10.54 -26.58
N ASP A 12 -8.78 -10.54 -27.59
CA ASP A 12 -9.08 -11.63 -28.51
C ASP A 12 -10.08 -12.68 -28.01
N GLY A 13 -11.31 -12.47 -28.48
CA GLY A 13 -12.39 -13.45 -28.41
C GLY A 13 -12.04 -14.74 -29.13
N GLN A 14 -11.59 -15.73 -28.38
CA GLN A 14 -11.72 -17.14 -28.72
C GLN A 14 -12.34 -17.90 -27.55
N ALA A 15 -13.33 -18.70 -27.92
CA ALA A 15 -14.17 -19.48 -27.03
C ALA A 15 -13.39 -20.56 -26.29
N ALA A 16 -13.94 -20.92 -25.12
CA ALA A 16 -13.72 -22.15 -24.36
C ALA A 16 -12.38 -22.30 -23.60
N CYS A 17 -12.39 -21.90 -22.34
CA CYS A 17 -11.67 -22.61 -21.28
C CYS A 17 -12.67 -23.03 -20.19
N SER A 18 -13.28 -24.20 -20.36
CA SER A 18 -13.96 -24.89 -19.25
C SER A 18 -12.95 -25.82 -18.57
N SER A 19 -12.44 -25.41 -17.41
CA SER A 19 -11.99 -26.33 -16.37
C SER A 19 -11.83 -25.54 -15.07
N THR A 20 -12.46 -26.02 -14.00
CA THR A 20 -12.32 -25.48 -12.65
C THR A 20 -10.85 -25.56 -12.21
N THR A 21 -10.09 -24.50 -12.44
CA THR A 21 -8.75 -24.25 -11.89
C THR A 21 -8.70 -22.75 -11.65
N PHE A 22 -8.24 -22.32 -10.47
CA PHE A 22 -8.21 -20.90 -10.13
C PHE A 22 -7.24 -20.19 -11.08
N ASP A 23 -7.77 -19.38 -12.00
CA ASP A 23 -6.95 -18.45 -12.77
C ASP A 23 -6.39 -17.41 -11.80
N ASN A 24 -5.06 -17.32 -11.76
CA ASN A 24 -4.36 -16.31 -10.98
C ASN A 24 -3.47 -15.48 -11.91
N THR A 25 -3.45 -14.17 -11.65
CA THR A 25 -2.66 -13.21 -12.41
C THR A 25 -1.82 -12.40 -11.44
N SER A 26 -0.49 -12.48 -11.58
CA SER A 26 0.47 -11.73 -10.77
C SER A 26 1.05 -10.55 -11.53
N TRP A 27 1.13 -9.41 -10.86
CA TRP A 27 1.74 -8.18 -11.35
C TRP A 27 2.90 -7.79 -10.44
N GLY A 28 4.00 -7.27 -10.99
CA GLY A 28 5.12 -6.79 -10.19
C GLY A 28 6.08 -5.91 -10.96
N ASP A 29 7.25 -5.65 -10.38
CA ASP A 29 8.34 -5.03 -11.11
C ASP A 29 8.94 -5.99 -12.16
N ASP A 30 9.88 -5.48 -12.95
CA ASP A 30 10.49 -6.23 -14.05
C ASP A 30 11.31 -7.46 -13.59
N GLN A 31 11.61 -7.54 -12.29
CA GLN A 31 12.43 -8.59 -11.69
C GLN A 31 11.62 -9.50 -10.74
N GLY A 32 10.33 -9.22 -10.53
CA GLY A 32 9.47 -9.96 -9.59
C GLY A 32 10.01 -9.97 -8.16
N ARG A 33 10.62 -8.86 -7.70
CA ARG A 33 11.25 -8.83 -6.37
C ARG A 33 10.22 -9.00 -5.24
N PRO A 34 10.60 -9.62 -4.10
CA PRO A 34 9.75 -9.65 -2.91
C PRO A 34 9.26 -8.26 -2.52
N GLY A 35 7.98 -8.15 -2.17
CA GLY A 35 7.33 -6.87 -1.86
C GLY A 35 6.82 -6.09 -3.08
N THR A 36 7.05 -6.56 -4.31
CA THR A 36 6.53 -5.91 -5.53
C THR A 36 5.36 -6.66 -6.17
N LEU A 37 5.11 -7.91 -5.77
CA LEU A 37 4.13 -8.76 -6.39
C LEU A 37 2.73 -8.58 -5.78
N VAL A 38 1.73 -8.36 -6.65
CA VAL A 38 0.29 -8.40 -6.33
C VAL A 38 -0.35 -9.49 -7.18
N THR A 39 -0.98 -10.47 -6.53
CA THR A 39 -1.66 -11.58 -7.20
C THR A 39 -3.17 -11.48 -7.03
N TYR A 40 -3.88 -11.50 -8.15
CA TYR A 40 -5.34 -11.57 -8.21
C TYR A 40 -5.77 -13.02 -8.47
N PHE A 41 -6.82 -13.45 -7.80
CA PHE A 41 -7.48 -14.73 -8.04
C PHE A 41 -8.85 -14.45 -8.61
N GLU A 42 -9.04 -14.75 -9.89
CA GLU A 42 -10.27 -14.44 -10.59
C GLU A 42 -11.39 -15.38 -10.14
N ARG A 43 -12.58 -14.81 -9.97
CA ARG A 43 -13.77 -15.53 -9.52
C ARG A 43 -14.97 -15.06 -10.32
N ASP A 44 -15.82 -16.00 -10.73
CA ASP A 44 -17.04 -15.68 -11.46
C ASP A 44 -17.96 -14.80 -10.58
N PRO A 45 -18.27 -13.56 -11.01
CA PRO A 45 -19.08 -12.63 -10.23
C PRO A 45 -20.56 -13.03 -10.15
N HIS A 46 -21.04 -13.94 -11.01
CA HIS A 46 -22.41 -14.43 -10.96
C HIS A 46 -22.61 -15.50 -9.90
N THR A 47 -21.54 -16.20 -9.51
CA THR A 47 -21.57 -17.28 -8.51
C THR A 47 -20.85 -16.91 -7.21
N THR A 48 -20.00 -15.88 -7.22
CA THR A 48 -19.21 -15.45 -6.06
C THR A 48 -19.78 -14.18 -5.44
N ARG A 49 -20.02 -14.20 -4.13
CA ARG A 49 -20.43 -13.00 -3.40
C ARG A 49 -19.26 -12.04 -3.23
N ARG A 50 -19.52 -10.73 -3.39
CA ARG A 50 -18.54 -9.68 -3.05
C ARG A 50 -18.08 -9.80 -1.59
N ALA A 51 -16.78 -9.59 -1.38
CA ALA A 51 -16.20 -9.53 -0.05
C ALA A 51 -16.80 -8.38 0.77
N ARG A 52 -16.89 -8.57 2.08
CA ARG A 52 -17.30 -7.54 3.04
C ARG A 52 -16.14 -7.24 3.96
N LEU A 53 -15.66 -6.00 3.93
CA LEU A 53 -14.57 -5.54 4.79
C LEU A 53 -14.97 -5.68 6.27
N GLY A 54 -14.01 -6.12 7.09
CA GLY A 54 -14.20 -6.36 8.51
C GLY A 54 -12.90 -6.76 9.20
N ALA A 55 -12.95 -6.94 10.52
CA ALA A 55 -11.79 -7.34 11.32
C ALA A 55 -11.16 -8.64 10.79
N GLY A 56 -9.83 -8.70 10.80
CA GLY A 56 -9.04 -9.83 10.30
C GLY A 56 -8.80 -9.84 8.79
N GLN A 57 -9.22 -8.81 8.05
CA GLN A 57 -8.96 -8.67 6.61
C GLN A 57 -8.04 -7.48 6.32
N THR A 58 -7.29 -7.57 5.22
CA THR A 58 -6.51 -6.45 4.69
C THR A 58 -7.45 -5.33 4.23
N HIS A 59 -7.32 -4.14 4.82
CA HIS A 59 -8.18 -3.00 4.47
C HIS A 59 -7.78 -2.34 3.13
N HIS A 60 -6.48 -2.20 2.90
CA HIS A 60 -5.86 -1.69 1.67
C HIS A 60 -4.43 -2.21 1.56
N PHE A 61 -3.84 -2.08 0.37
CA PHE A 61 -2.39 -2.20 0.18
C PHE A 61 -1.85 -0.90 -0.42
N ALA A 62 -0.59 -0.59 -0.11
CA ALA A 62 0.08 0.62 -0.57
C ALA A 62 1.19 0.28 -1.56
N LEU A 63 1.20 1.00 -2.69
CA LEU A 63 2.27 0.99 -3.68
C LEU A 63 3.16 2.20 -3.44
N ALA A 64 4.46 1.96 -3.31
CA ALA A 64 5.44 3.02 -3.09
C ALA A 64 5.62 3.87 -4.35
N VAL A 65 5.61 5.19 -4.17
CA VAL A 65 6.05 6.17 -5.17
C VAL A 65 7.22 6.98 -4.60
N LYS A 66 8.13 7.39 -5.48
CA LYS A 66 9.41 7.99 -5.06
C LYS A 66 9.21 9.24 -4.22
N ASP A 67 8.35 10.15 -4.69
CA ASP A 67 8.16 11.48 -4.13
C ASP A 67 6.76 12.06 -4.46
N GLU A 68 6.47 13.25 -3.92
CA GLU A 68 5.18 13.91 -4.12
C GLU A 68 4.93 14.28 -5.60
N ALA A 69 5.99 14.59 -6.36
CA ALA A 69 5.85 14.93 -7.77
C ALA A 69 5.39 13.71 -8.58
N GLU A 70 5.99 12.54 -8.32
CA GLU A 70 5.53 11.28 -8.92
C GLU A 70 4.11 10.92 -8.46
N GLN A 71 3.79 11.07 -7.18
CA GLN A 71 2.43 10.82 -6.67
C GLN A 71 1.38 11.70 -7.38
N ARG A 72 1.69 12.99 -7.57
CA ARG A 72 0.80 13.94 -8.24
C ARG A 72 0.59 13.57 -9.71
N ALA A 73 1.65 13.20 -10.41
CA ALA A 73 1.57 12.71 -11.79
C ALA A 73 0.70 11.44 -11.90
N TRP A 74 0.80 10.51 -10.94
CA TRP A 74 -0.08 9.35 -10.88
C TRP A 74 -1.53 9.72 -10.60
N ARG A 75 -1.78 10.64 -9.66
CA ARG A 75 -3.12 11.14 -9.37
C ARG A 75 -3.79 11.70 -10.62
N GLU A 76 -3.08 12.53 -11.37
CA GLU A 76 -3.58 13.12 -12.62
C GLU A 76 -3.92 12.05 -13.66
N ARG A 77 -3.04 11.07 -13.85
CA ARG A 77 -3.29 9.93 -14.78
C ARG A 77 -4.52 9.12 -14.38
N LEU A 78 -4.69 8.81 -13.10
CA LEU A 78 -5.82 8.04 -12.60
C LEU A 78 -7.15 8.82 -12.77
N VAL A 79 -7.15 10.11 -12.49
CA VAL A 79 -8.32 10.98 -12.70
C VAL A 79 -8.67 11.09 -14.19
N GLN A 80 -7.67 11.26 -15.06
CA GLN A 80 -7.87 11.29 -16.52
C GLN A 80 -8.41 9.95 -17.06
N ALA A 81 -8.06 8.84 -16.41
CA ALA A 81 -8.61 7.52 -16.69
C ALA A 81 -10.05 7.32 -16.17
N GLY A 82 -10.65 8.32 -15.53
CA GLY A 82 -12.02 8.28 -15.01
C GLY A 82 -12.16 7.59 -13.65
N LEU A 83 -11.05 7.30 -12.96
CA LEU A 83 -11.08 6.67 -11.64
C LEU A 83 -11.32 7.71 -10.53
N PRO A 84 -12.11 7.39 -9.50
CA PRO A 84 -12.21 8.21 -8.31
C PRO A 84 -10.90 8.13 -7.52
N VAL A 85 -10.31 9.28 -7.22
CA VAL A 85 -9.07 9.39 -6.44
C VAL A 85 -9.23 10.43 -5.35
N SER A 86 -8.78 10.12 -4.14
CA SER A 86 -8.81 11.06 -3.02
C SER A 86 -7.97 12.32 -3.30
N PRO A 87 -8.17 13.41 -2.54
CA PRO A 87 -7.14 14.42 -2.35
C PRO A 87 -5.85 13.79 -1.81
N VAL A 88 -4.74 14.52 -1.94
CA VAL A 88 -3.48 14.15 -1.25
C VAL A 88 -3.71 14.31 0.25
N MET A 89 -3.44 13.25 1.01
CA MET A 89 -3.57 13.21 2.46
C MET A 89 -2.19 13.20 3.09
N ASP A 90 -1.99 14.07 4.09
CA ASP A 90 -0.76 14.09 4.88
C ASP A 90 -0.90 13.14 6.08
N ARG A 91 0.01 12.16 6.17
CA ARG A 91 0.05 11.16 7.24
C ARG A 91 1.24 11.37 8.18
N VAL A 92 1.87 12.54 8.16
CA VAL A 92 3.14 12.88 8.85
C VAL A 92 4.33 12.11 8.28
N TYR A 93 4.25 10.78 8.25
CA TYR A 93 5.33 9.88 7.82
C TYR A 93 5.43 9.72 6.31
N PHE A 94 4.34 9.98 5.59
CA PHE A 94 4.24 9.94 4.14
C PHE A 94 3.01 10.70 3.67
N LYS A 95 2.93 10.98 2.37
CA LYS A 95 1.72 11.49 1.73
C LYS A 95 1.05 10.36 0.97
N SER A 96 -0.28 10.36 0.93
CA SER A 96 -1.07 9.29 0.35
C SER A 96 -2.18 9.80 -0.57
N ILE A 97 -2.45 9.04 -1.62
CA ILE A 97 -3.70 9.10 -2.38
C ILE A 97 -4.32 7.71 -2.43
N TYR A 98 -5.64 7.64 -2.45
CA TYR A 98 -6.39 6.39 -2.48
C TYR A 98 -7.29 6.32 -3.72
N THR A 99 -7.38 5.15 -4.32
CA THR A 99 -8.34 4.81 -5.36
C THR A 99 -8.90 3.40 -5.12
N ARG A 100 -9.83 2.96 -5.97
CA ARG A 100 -10.35 1.61 -5.94
C ARG A 100 -10.10 0.91 -7.26
N ASP A 101 -9.69 -0.35 -7.17
CA ASP A 101 -9.69 -1.21 -8.34
C ASP A 101 -11.13 -1.61 -8.73
N PRO A 102 -11.34 -2.26 -9.90
CA PRO A 102 -12.68 -2.67 -10.33
C PRO A 102 -13.39 -3.65 -9.37
N ASP A 103 -12.64 -4.44 -8.62
CA ASP A 103 -13.17 -5.39 -7.64
C ASP A 103 -13.57 -4.71 -6.32
N GLY A 104 -13.07 -3.49 -6.10
CA GLY A 104 -13.39 -2.63 -4.98
C GLY A 104 -12.30 -2.59 -3.91
N HIS A 105 -11.15 -3.24 -4.12
CA HIS A 105 -9.99 -3.14 -3.22
C HIS A 105 -9.51 -1.70 -3.18
N ILE A 106 -9.15 -1.26 -1.98
CA ILE A 106 -8.59 0.08 -1.79
C ILE A 106 -7.09 -0.01 -2.09
N VAL A 107 -6.66 0.77 -3.08
CA VAL A 107 -5.26 0.88 -3.49
C VAL A 107 -4.75 2.25 -3.05
N GLU A 108 -3.68 2.26 -2.29
CA GLU A 108 -2.98 3.46 -1.86
C GLU A 108 -1.71 3.65 -2.70
N LEU A 109 -1.42 4.89 -3.09
CA LEU A 109 -0.09 5.27 -3.57
C LEU A 109 0.52 6.17 -2.50
N ALA A 110 1.60 5.72 -1.86
CA ALA A 110 2.25 6.39 -0.73
C ALA A 110 3.69 6.79 -1.07
N THR A 111 4.09 7.99 -0.66
CA THR A 111 5.47 8.46 -0.85
C THR A 111 6.44 7.72 0.07
N LEU A 112 7.69 7.53 -0.37
CA LEU A 112 8.72 6.89 0.45
C LEU A 112 9.15 7.70 1.69
N GLY A 113 9.14 9.03 1.58
CA GLY A 113 9.53 9.94 2.67
C GLY A 113 8.35 10.69 3.28
N PRO A 114 8.56 11.33 4.46
CA PRO A 114 9.82 11.39 5.20
C PRO A 114 10.23 10.11 5.96
N GLY A 115 9.29 9.20 6.24
CA GLY A 115 9.50 7.99 7.04
C GLY A 115 9.25 8.23 8.54
N PHE A 116 9.40 7.16 9.34
CA PHE A 116 9.10 7.17 10.77
C PHE A 116 10.20 7.80 11.65
N LEU A 117 11.37 8.08 11.09
CA LEU A 117 12.47 8.72 11.83
C LEU A 117 12.36 10.25 11.87
N VAL A 118 11.20 10.80 11.50
CA VAL A 118 10.96 12.25 11.48
C VAL A 118 10.73 12.80 12.89
N ASP A 119 10.16 11.98 13.78
CA ASP A 119 9.77 12.30 15.15
C ASP A 119 10.30 11.28 16.18
N GLU A 120 10.93 10.19 15.74
CA GLU A 120 11.51 9.16 16.61
C GLU A 120 12.94 8.77 16.19
N ASP A 121 13.80 8.49 17.17
CA ASP A 121 15.12 7.90 16.94
C ASP A 121 15.00 6.38 16.69
N THR A 122 15.94 5.81 15.94
CA THR A 122 15.97 4.36 15.62
C THR A 122 15.94 3.47 16.86
N ASP A 123 16.60 3.89 17.93
CA ASP A 123 16.77 3.11 19.15
C ASP A 123 15.50 3.12 20.03
N THR A 124 14.61 4.08 19.81
CA THR A 124 13.37 4.29 20.59
C THR A 124 12.11 4.16 19.74
N LEU A 125 12.24 3.77 18.47
CA LEU A 125 11.13 3.73 17.52
C LEU A 125 10.00 2.81 18.01
N GLY A 126 8.78 3.35 18.06
CA GLY A 126 7.58 2.61 18.45
C GLY A 126 7.49 2.33 19.95
N THR A 127 8.32 2.96 20.77
CA THR A 127 8.25 2.83 22.24
C THR A 127 7.27 3.82 22.88
N GLY A 128 6.91 4.89 22.17
CA GLY A 128 6.01 5.94 22.64
C GLY A 128 4.77 6.12 21.76
N LEU A 129 3.74 6.75 22.32
CA LEU A 129 2.57 7.18 21.55
C LEU A 129 2.87 8.49 20.81
N MET A 130 3.15 8.37 19.51
CA MET A 130 3.26 9.52 18.62
C MET A 130 1.89 9.98 18.16
N LEU A 131 1.64 11.29 18.26
CA LEU A 131 0.42 11.92 17.77
C LEU A 131 0.81 12.96 16.71
N PRO A 132 0.04 13.08 15.62
CA PRO A 132 0.26 14.16 14.69
C PRO A 132 0.03 15.51 15.37
N PRO A 133 0.65 16.62 14.91
CA PRO A 133 0.58 17.91 15.58
C PRO A 133 -0.84 18.43 15.85
N TRP A 134 -1.80 18.09 14.99
CA TRP A 134 -3.20 18.48 15.13
C TRP A 134 -3.98 17.67 16.20
N LEU A 135 -3.42 16.57 16.72
CA LEU A 135 -4.01 15.78 17.81
C LEU A 135 -3.30 15.98 19.15
N GLU A 136 -2.10 16.56 19.18
CA GLU A 136 -1.36 16.83 20.41
C GLU A 136 -2.15 17.60 21.49
N PRO A 137 -2.98 18.61 21.15
CA PRO A 137 -3.82 19.28 22.15
C PRO A 137 -4.79 18.36 22.90
N HIS A 138 -5.06 17.17 22.37
CA HIS A 138 -6.00 16.18 22.92
C HIS A 138 -5.31 14.94 23.49
N ARG A 139 -3.99 14.96 23.68
CA ARG A 139 -3.20 13.81 24.14
C ARG A 139 -3.77 13.12 25.39
N ALA A 140 -4.06 13.90 26.44
CA ALA A 140 -4.55 13.34 27.70
C ALA A 140 -5.87 12.56 27.53
N ASP A 141 -6.80 13.08 26.72
CA ASP A 141 -8.08 12.43 26.44
C ASP A 141 -7.91 11.16 25.60
N ILE A 142 -6.95 11.16 24.67
CA ILE A 142 -6.62 10.02 23.83
C ILE A 142 -6.01 8.91 24.69
N GLU A 143 -4.97 9.24 25.47
CA GLU A 143 -4.27 8.30 26.35
C GLU A 143 -5.22 7.63 27.35
N ALA A 144 -6.18 8.39 27.91
CA ALA A 144 -7.17 7.87 28.85
C ALA A 144 -8.14 6.83 28.23
N ARG A 145 -8.27 6.77 26.91
CA ARG A 145 -9.21 5.86 26.19
C ARG A 145 -8.52 4.66 25.55
N LEU A 146 -7.19 4.67 25.47
CA LEU A 146 -6.43 3.58 24.88
C LEU A 146 -6.23 2.46 25.91
N THR A 147 -6.37 1.21 25.46
CA THR A 147 -5.96 0.06 26.25
C THR A 147 -4.45 -0.12 26.10
N PRO A 148 -3.66 -0.13 27.20
CA PRO A 148 -2.23 -0.35 27.12
C PRO A 148 -1.90 -1.69 26.45
N MET A 149 -0.89 -1.69 25.59
CA MET A 149 -0.38 -2.89 24.93
C MET A 149 1.04 -3.16 25.41
N GLU A 150 1.33 -4.41 25.74
CA GLU A 150 2.70 -4.84 26.01
C GLU A 150 3.42 -5.06 24.67
N ALA A 151 4.61 -4.48 24.54
CA ALA A 151 5.44 -4.72 23.37
C ALA A 151 5.88 -6.19 23.34
N VAL A 152 5.60 -6.89 22.23
CA VAL A 152 6.13 -8.23 22.01
C VAL A 152 7.63 -8.09 21.74
N SER A 153 8.45 -8.56 22.67
CA SER A 153 9.91 -8.60 22.50
C SER A 153 10.28 -9.69 21.48
N GLY A 154 10.27 -9.32 20.20
CA GLY A 154 10.71 -10.17 19.10
C GLY A 154 11.57 -9.36 18.15
N GLN A 155 12.79 -9.81 17.89
CA GLN A 155 13.64 -9.24 16.85
C GLN A 155 12.89 -9.38 15.52
N PRO A 156 12.72 -8.31 14.72
CA PRO A 156 12.10 -8.44 13.41
C PRO A 156 12.89 -9.49 12.61
N PRO A 157 12.23 -10.35 11.82
CA PRO A 157 12.93 -11.29 10.97
C PRO A 157 13.95 -10.51 10.15
N ALA A 158 15.21 -10.97 10.15
CA ALA A 158 16.27 -10.33 9.38
C ALA A 158 15.80 -10.21 7.93
N VAL A 159 15.62 -8.98 7.45
CA VAL A 159 15.34 -8.73 6.04
C VAL A 159 16.61 -9.06 5.28
N SER A 160 16.70 -10.30 4.78
CA SER A 160 17.77 -10.76 3.90
C SER A 160 17.60 -10.13 2.52
N GLY A 161 17.97 -8.85 2.39
CA GLY A 161 17.82 -8.15 1.13
C GLY A 161 18.27 -6.70 1.11
N GLN A 162 19.11 -6.26 2.06
CA GLN A 162 19.74 -4.95 1.95
C GLN A 162 20.61 -4.93 0.68
N PRO A 163 20.34 -4.06 -0.30
CA PRO A 163 21.24 -3.91 -1.44
C PRO A 163 22.60 -3.48 -0.88
N PRO A 164 23.73 -4.00 -1.42
CA PRO A 164 25.04 -3.56 -0.97
C PRO A 164 25.10 -2.04 -1.11
N GLY A 165 25.41 -1.37 0.01
CA GLY A 165 25.62 0.07 0.04
C GLY A 165 26.64 0.42 -1.03
N GLY A 166 26.19 1.15 -2.05
CA GLY A 166 27.07 1.75 -3.03
C GLY A 166 27.99 2.70 -2.29
N ALA A 167 29.28 2.37 -2.27
CA ALA A 167 30.32 3.28 -1.84
C ALA A 167 30.16 4.60 -2.60
N ALA A 168 30.09 5.70 -1.85
CA ALA A 168 30.35 7.02 -2.39
C ALA A 168 31.82 7.03 -2.82
N ASP A 169 32.05 6.92 -4.13
CA ASP A 169 33.34 7.27 -4.71
C ASP A 169 33.36 8.76 -5.05
N ARG A 170 34.52 9.36 -4.85
CA ARG A 170 34.82 10.79 -4.90
C ARG A 170 34.90 11.33 -6.32
#